data_AF-A0A154P413-F1
#
_entry.id   AF-A0A154P413-F1
#
_cell.length_a   1.000
_cell.length_b   1.000
_cell.length_c   1.000
_cell.angle_alpha   90.00
_cell.angle_beta   90.00
_cell.angle_gamma   90.00
#
_symmetry.space_group_name_H-M   'P 1'
#
loop_
_entity.id
_entity.type
_entity.pdbx_description
1 polymer ?
#
loop_
_entity_poly.entity_id
_entity_poly.type
_entity_poly.pdbx_seq_one_letter_code
_entity_poly.pdbx_strand_id
1 'polypeptide(L)' 'MVKEARISAMNLYKKGHKAKVISKLLKMLPRIMYDAIKRYKETGGCEDRQGRGRKATIITSDNLNKIRRRIYRNSV' A
#
# COMPACT_ATOMS: atom_id res chain seq x y z
N MET A 1 -1.36 -7.33 7.91
CA MET A 1 -1.56 -6.41 9.05
C MET A 1 -2.63 -5.40 8.65
N VAL A 2 -3.62 -5.16 9.50
CA VAL A 2 -4.67 -4.15 9.23
C VAL A 2 -4.05 -2.75 9.21
N LYS A 3 -4.58 -1.84 8.38
CA LYS A 3 -4.04 -0.47 8.19
C LYS A 3 -3.89 0.28 9.52
N GLU A 4 -4.89 0.20 10.39
CA GLU A 4 -4.90 0.82 11.72
C GLU A 4 -3.73 0.34 12.60
N ALA A 5 -3.51 -0.98 12.66
CA ALA A 5 -2.41 -1.56 13.41
C ALA A 5 -1.03 -1.08 12.91
N ARG A 6 -0.89 -0.80 11.60
CA ARG A 6 0.34 -0.21 11.04
C ARG A 6 0.54 1.22 11.51
N ILE A 7 -0.53 2.02 11.45
CA ILE A 7 -0.48 3.42 11.88
C ILE A 7 -0.09 3.49 13.36
N SER A 8 -0.71 2.68 14.21
CA SER A 8 -0.37 2.59 15.63
C SER A 8 1.08 2.14 15.86
N ALA A 9 1.54 1.12 15.14
CA ALA A 9 2.94 0.67 15.21
C ALA A 9 3.93 1.77 14.81
N MET A 10 3.64 2.53 13.74
CA MET A 10 4.51 3.61 13.29
C MET A 10 4.49 4.81 14.24
N ASN A 11 3.34 5.13 14.85
CA ASN A 11 3.26 6.15 15.88
C ASN A 11 4.09 5.78 17.12
N LEU A 12 4.07 4.51 17.54
CA LEU A 12 4.93 4.03 18.64
C LEU A 12 6.42 4.05 18.25
N TYR A 13 6.74 3.73 16.99
CA TYR A 13 8.11 3.81 16.49
C TYR A 13 8.63 5.26 16.47
N LYS A 14 7.80 6.22 16.03
CA LYS A 14 8.12 7.66 16.05
C LYS A 14 8.37 8.18 17.47
N LYS A 15 7.69 7.62 18.47
CA LYS A 15 7.92 7.90 19.90
C LYS A 15 9.20 7.27 20.46
N GLY A 16 9.96 6.51 19.66
CA GLY A 16 11.23 5.91 20.05
C GLY A 16 11.13 4.47 20.58
N HIS A 17 9.95 3.83 20.54
CA HIS A 17 9.83 2.45 20.99
C HIS A 17 10.51 1.46 20.03
N LYS A 18 11.23 0.48 20.59
CA LYS A 18 11.87 -0.61 19.82
C LYS A 18 10.82 -1.59 19.28
N ALA A 19 11.10 -2.21 18.12
CA ALA A 19 10.21 -3.18 17.47
C ALA A 19 9.71 -4.32 18.37
N LYS A 20 10.59 -4.85 19.26
CA LYS A 20 10.22 -5.89 20.23
C LYS A 20 9.16 -5.41 21.24
N VAL A 21 9.24 -4.16 21.68
CA VAL A 21 8.27 -3.58 22.62
C VAL A 21 6.93 -3.37 21.92
N ILE A 22 6.96 -2.84 20.70
CA ILE A 22 5.76 -2.63 19.88
C ILE A 22 5.06 -3.96 19.59
N SER A 23 5.83 -5.01 19.29
CA SER A 23 5.33 -6.38 19.09
C SER A 23 4.58 -6.91 20.31
N LYS A 24 5.12 -6.69 21.53
CA LYS A 24 4.44 -7.08 22.78
C LYS A 24 3.15 -6.26 23.00
N LEU A 25 3.21 -4.95 22.80
CA LEU A 25 2.05 -4.06 22.99
C LEU A 25 0.90 -4.38 22.04
N LEU A 26 1.21 -4.61 20.76
CA LEU A 26 0.22 -4.90 19.74
C LEU A 26 -0.11 -6.39 19.59
N LYS A 27 0.49 -7.26 20.42
CA LYS A 27 0.36 -8.72 20.35
C LYS A 27 0.56 -9.29 18.93
N MET A 28 1.54 -8.74 18.21
CA MET A 28 1.88 -9.15 16.84
C MET A 28 3.28 -9.74 16.76
N LEU A 29 3.52 -10.62 15.79
CA LEU A 29 4.82 -11.23 15.54
C LEU A 29 5.92 -10.18 15.37
N PRO A 30 7.09 -10.32 16.05
CA PRO A 30 8.20 -9.36 15.93
C PRO A 30 8.64 -9.12 14.48
N ARG A 31 8.64 -10.18 13.66
CA ARG A 31 8.98 -10.12 12.24
C ARG A 31 8.14 -9.09 11.48
N ILE A 32 6.83 -9.03 11.75
CA ILE A 32 5.92 -8.06 11.12
C ILE A 32 6.32 -6.63 11.48
N MET A 33 6.73 -6.39 12.73
CA MET A 33 7.18 -5.07 13.17
C MET A 33 8.50 -4.68 12.51
N TYR A 34 9.46 -5.59 12.43
CA TYR A 34 10.73 -5.35 11.73
C TYR A 34 10.51 -5.04 10.25
N ASP A 35 9.68 -5.82 9.55
CA ASP A 35 9.36 -5.60 8.15
C ASP A 35 8.63 -4.26 7.93
N ALA A 36 7.70 -3.91 8.82
CA ALA A 36 6.98 -2.64 8.75
C ALA A 36 7.89 -1.44 9.01
N ILE A 37 8.76 -1.49 10.02
CA ILE A 37 9.72 -0.43 10.33
C ILE A 37 10.75 -0.29 9.20
N LYS A 38 11.26 -1.40 8.67
CA LYS A 38 12.18 -1.38 7.52
C LYS A 38 11.53 -0.66 6.34
N ARG A 39 10.30 -1.01 6.00
CA ARG A 39 9.57 -0.36 4.91
C ARG A 39 9.32 1.12 5.18
N TYR A 40 8.93 1.48 6.40
CA TYR A 40 8.72 2.87 6.78
C TYR A 40 10.00 3.71 6.58
N LYS A 41 11.18 3.14 6.84
CA LYS A 41 12.45 3.80 6.54
C LYS A 41 12.72 3.93 5.04
N GLU A 42 12.27 2.97 4.22
CA GLU A 42 12.46 2.96 2.76
C GLU A 42 11.49 3.93 2.05
N THR A 43 10.23 3.99 2.46
CA THR A 43 9.17 4.72 1.74
C THR A 43 8.62 5.95 2.47
N GLY A 44 8.88 6.09 3.76
CA GLY A 44 8.23 7.09 4.63
C GLY A 44 6.74 6.84 4.90
N GLY A 45 6.16 5.81 4.28
CA GLY A 45 4.72 5.55 4.28
C GLY A 45 4.29 4.42 5.23
N CYS A 46 3.02 4.46 5.65
CA CYS A 46 2.36 3.40 6.43
C CYS A 46 1.45 2.49 5.57
N GLU A 47 1.40 2.75 4.27
CA GLU A 47 0.64 1.99 3.29
C GLU A 47 1.23 0.58 3.11
N ASP A 48 0.38 -0.40 2.80
CA ASP A 48 0.90 -1.71 2.42
C ASP A 48 1.50 -1.66 1.01
N ARG A 49 2.26 -2.69 0.64
CA ARG A 49 2.70 -2.85 -0.74
C ARG A 49 1.44 -3.08 -1.57
N GLN A 50 1.33 -2.33 -2.67
CA GLN A 50 0.36 -2.69 -3.70
C GLN A 50 0.59 -4.16 -4.07
N GLY A 51 -0.48 -4.95 -4.00
CA GLY A 51 -0.42 -6.38 -4.28
C GLY A 51 -0.07 -6.66 -5.75
N ARG A 52 -0.04 -7.95 -6.11
CA ARG A 52 0.16 -8.43 -7.49
C ARG A 52 -1.11 -8.23 -8.35
N GLY A 53 -1.77 -7.08 -8.24
CA GLY A 53 -2.88 -6.74 -9.11
C GLY A 53 -2.41 -6.67 -10.58
N ARG A 54 -3.38 -6.64 -11.51
CA ARG A 54 -3.06 -6.39 -12.92
C ARG A 54 -2.31 -5.07 -13.02
N LYS A 55 -1.14 -5.11 -13.67
CA LYS A 55 -0.42 -3.90 -14.03
C LYS A 55 -1.36 -3.05 -14.88
N ALA A 56 -1.33 -1.73 -14.66
CA ALA A 56 -2.08 -0.83 -15.51
C ALA A 56 -1.60 -1.04 -16.94
N THR A 57 -2.49 -1.48 -17.84
CA THR A 57 -2.24 -1.39 -19.26
C THR A 57 -2.13 0.10 -19.57
N ILE A 58 -1.02 0.54 -20.14
CA ILE A 58 -0.83 1.94 -20.52
C ILE A 58 -1.81 2.21 -21.67
N ILE A 59 -2.98 2.74 -21.34
CA ILE A 59 -3.97 3.21 -22.31
C ILE A 59 -3.72 4.71 -22.48
N THR A 60 -3.19 5.10 -23.64
CA THR A 60 -3.11 6.52 -24.00
C THR A 60 -4.52 7.09 -24.10
N SER A 61 -4.70 8.36 -23.75
CA SER A 61 -5.98 9.07 -23.90
C SER A 61 -6.52 8.95 -25.33
N ASP A 62 -5.63 8.96 -26.33
CA ASP A 62 -5.95 8.77 -27.73
C ASP A 62 -6.55 7.38 -28.02
N ASN A 63 -5.94 6.30 -27.50
CA ASN A 63 -6.49 4.95 -27.65
C ASN A 63 -7.83 4.79 -26.94
N LEU A 64 -8.00 5.41 -25.77
CA LEU A 64 -9.30 5.43 -25.06
C LEU A 64 -10.38 6.12 -25.91
N ASN A 65 -10.04 7.26 -26.53
CA ASN A 65 -10.95 8.01 -27.40
C ASN A 65 -11.30 7.23 -28.68
N LYS A 66 -10.33 6.54 -29.30
CA LYS A 66 -10.57 5.66 -30.44
C LYS A 66 -11.55 4.54 -30.10
N ILE A 67 -11.38 3.88 -28.95
CA ILE A 67 -12.29 2.84 -28.47
C ILE A 67 -13.70 3.40 -28.24
N ARG A 68 -13.81 4.52 -27.50
CA ARG A 68 -15.11 5.17 -27.21
C ARG A 68 -15.85 5.57 -28.48
N ARG A 69 -15.16 6.20 -29.44
CA ARG A 69 -15.74 6.60 -30.74
C ARG A 69 -16.22 5.39 -31.54
N ARG A 70 -15.48 4.27 -31.51
CA ARG A 70 -15.89 3.03 -32.19
C ARG A 70 -17.15 2.42 -31.59
N ILE A 71 -17.26 2.41 -30.25
CA ILE A 71 -18.46 1.95 -29.54
C ILE A 71 -19.66 2.82 -29.91
N TYR A 72 -19.52 4.15 -29.83
CA TYR A 72 -20.60 5.08 -30.16
C TYR A 72 -21.08 4.96 -31.62
N ARG A 73 -20.16 4.77 -32.57
CA ARG A 73 -20.51 4.58 -33.98
C ARG A 73 -21.37 3.32 -34.21
N ASN A 74 -21.11 2.26 -33.45
CA ASN A 74 -21.77 0.96 -33.61
C ASN A 74 -22.96 0.76 -32.67
N SER A 75 -23.29 1.74 -31.82
CA SER A 75 -24.47 1.71 -30.95
C SER A 75 -25.72 2.31 -31.60
N VAL A 76 -25.64 2.60 -32.90
CA VAL A 76 -26.74 3.00 -33.81
C VAL A 76 -26.93 1.86 -34.78
#